data_AF-A0A090RXY4-F1
#
_entry.id   AF-A0A090RXY4-F1
#
_cell.length_a   1.000
_cell.length_b   1.000
_cell.length_c   1.000
_cell.angle_alpha   90.00
_cell.angle_beta   90.00
_cell.angle_gamma   90.00
#
_symmetry.space_group_name_H-M   'P 1'
#
loop_
_entity.id
_entity.type
_entity.pdbx_description
1 polymer ?
#
loop_
_entity_poly.entity_id
_entity_poly.type
_entity_poly.pdbx_seq_one_letter_code
_entity_poly.pdbx_strand_id
1 'polypeptide(L)'
;MQTLLISLFWTSAFFIVYHHAIYPLLLKWWASRHPLPKAKRVSLYQLDNNSAWPSITLVIPAYNEGRWIADKIRNCAVLDYPRDKLEVIIINDGSTDNTIHVAEQTIQEAICCDTLFRIIDNADNQGKVFRLNQHLSAIETDITCISDVSALISIDALKLAAHHFQDKNVGVVNSTYQLLEQDERGESLYWRYQNQVKYSESTLALRSVLMVRSTSSEQTYLKPYLTTPSTTISLFQ
;
A
#
# COMPACT_ATOMS: atom_id res chain seq x y z
N MET A 1 4.21 -33.00 -37.18
CA MET A 1 3.48 -31.71 -37.00
C MET A 1 2.31 -31.86 -36.03
N GLN A 2 1.42 -32.84 -36.21
CA GLN A 2 0.27 -33.06 -35.32
C GLN A 2 0.64 -33.34 -33.85
N THR A 3 1.61 -34.22 -33.59
CA THR A 3 2.10 -34.51 -32.23
C THR A 3 2.67 -33.30 -31.51
N LEU A 4 3.34 -32.41 -32.25
CA LEU A 4 3.94 -31.18 -31.75
C LEU A 4 2.87 -30.14 -31.38
N LEU A 5 1.82 -30.02 -32.19
CA LEU A 5 0.66 -29.16 -31.87
C LEU A 5 -0.10 -29.67 -30.64
N ILE A 6 -0.28 -30.99 -30.50
CA ILE A 6 -0.93 -31.60 -29.34
C ILE A 6 -0.12 -31.36 -28.06
N SER A 7 1.21 -31.56 -28.10
CA SER A 7 2.06 -31.30 -26.93
C SER A 7 2.08 -29.82 -26.55
N LEU A 8 2.12 -28.91 -27.52
CA LEU A 8 2.05 -27.46 -27.27
C LEU A 8 0.70 -27.06 -26.63
N PHE A 9 -0.40 -27.62 -27.11
CA PHE A 9 -1.73 -27.37 -26.55
C PHE A 9 -1.81 -27.82 -25.09
N TRP A 10 -1.41 -29.06 -24.79
CA TRP A 10 -1.49 -29.61 -23.43
C TRP A 10 -0.53 -28.93 -22.46
N THR A 11 0.66 -28.55 -22.89
CA THR A 11 1.60 -27.79 -22.05
C THR A 11 1.06 -26.39 -21.73
N SER A 12 0.49 -25.68 -22.71
CA SER A 12 -0.16 -24.38 -22.47
C SER A 12 -1.36 -24.51 -21.52
N ALA A 13 -2.25 -25.48 -21.77
CA ALA A 13 -3.39 -25.75 -20.90
C ALA A 13 -2.95 -26.11 -19.47
N PHE A 14 -1.87 -26.89 -19.33
CA PHE A 14 -1.28 -27.21 -18.03
C PHE A 14 -0.81 -25.96 -17.28
N PHE A 15 -0.11 -25.03 -17.94
CA PHE A 15 0.32 -23.78 -17.29
C PHE A 15 -0.86 -22.93 -16.80
N ILE A 16 -1.94 -22.87 -17.58
CA ILE A 16 -3.18 -22.16 -17.20
C ILE A 16 -3.80 -22.82 -15.95
N VAL A 17 -3.97 -24.14 -15.96
CA VAL A 17 -4.53 -24.90 -14.83
C VAL A 17 -3.62 -24.82 -13.60
N TYR A 18 -2.30 -24.89 -13.81
CA TYR A 18 -1.32 -24.77 -12.75
C TYR A 18 -1.44 -23.43 -12.04
N HIS A 19 -1.47 -22.32 -12.79
CA HIS A 19 -1.53 -20.98 -12.22
C HIS A 19 -2.87 -20.70 -11.51
N HIS A 20 -3.99 -21.12 -12.09
CA HIS A 20 -5.32 -20.78 -11.55
C HIS A 20 -5.87 -21.76 -10.51
N ALA A 21 -5.47 -23.04 -10.54
CA ALA A 21 -6.02 -24.05 -9.65
C ALA A 21 -4.95 -24.69 -8.75
N ILE A 22 -3.87 -25.22 -9.33
CA ILE A 22 -2.87 -25.99 -8.56
C ILE A 22 -2.12 -25.08 -7.58
N TYR A 23 -1.68 -23.90 -8.04
CA TYR A 23 -0.91 -22.97 -7.22
C TYR A 23 -1.70 -22.48 -5.99
N PRO A 24 -2.94 -21.94 -6.10
CA PRO A 24 -3.72 -21.54 -4.93
C PRO A 24 -4.01 -22.70 -3.95
N LEU A 25 -4.23 -23.92 -4.45
CA LEU A 25 -4.46 -25.10 -3.61
C LEU A 25 -3.20 -25.50 -2.84
N LEU A 26 -2.05 -25.51 -3.52
CA LEU A 26 -0.75 -25.82 -2.91
C LEU A 26 -0.35 -24.75 -1.89
N LEU A 27 -0.61 -23.48 -2.20
CA LEU A 27 -0.38 -22.33 -1.34
C LEU A 27 -1.26 -22.40 -0.07
N LYS A 28 -2.55 -22.73 -0.23
CA LYS A 28 -3.48 -22.95 0.90
C LYS A 28 -3.05 -24.14 1.76
N TRP A 29 -2.62 -25.24 1.14
CA TRP A 29 -2.09 -26.41 1.85
C TRP A 29 -0.84 -26.06 2.65
N TRP A 30 0.11 -25.34 2.04
CA TRP A 30 1.31 -24.86 2.73
C TRP A 30 0.99 -23.94 3.90
N ALA A 31 0.16 -22.91 3.67
CA ALA A 31 -0.25 -21.96 4.69
C ALA A 31 -0.94 -22.63 5.89
N SER A 32 -1.66 -23.74 5.66
CA SER A 32 -2.27 -24.53 6.73
C SER A 32 -1.26 -25.26 7.61
N ARG A 33 -0.07 -25.59 7.08
CA ARG A 33 1.01 -26.28 7.80
C ARG A 33 2.06 -25.34 8.38
N HIS A 34 2.13 -24.11 7.86
CA HIS A 34 3.04 -23.06 8.32
C HIS A 34 2.27 -21.78 8.65
N PRO A 35 1.37 -21.81 9.67
CA PRO A 35 0.61 -20.63 10.03
C PRO A 35 1.57 -19.52 10.51
N LEU A 36 1.35 -18.30 10.04
CA LEU A 36 2.02 -17.14 10.62
C LEU A 36 1.70 -17.05 12.11
N PRO A 37 2.65 -16.59 12.94
CA PRO A 37 2.35 -16.22 14.32
C PRO A 37 1.16 -15.26 14.29
N LYS A 38 0.09 -15.58 15.02
CA LYS A 38 -1.01 -14.61 15.16
C LYS A 38 -0.40 -13.34 15.72
N ALA A 39 -0.50 -12.24 14.97
CA ALA A 39 -0.13 -10.94 15.47
C ALA A 39 -0.88 -10.76 16.81
N LYS A 40 -0.12 -10.68 17.91
CA LYS A 40 -0.73 -10.31 19.19
C LYS A 40 -1.38 -8.95 18.94
N ARG A 41 -2.61 -8.75 19.42
CA ARG A 41 -3.18 -7.41 19.46
C ARG A 41 -2.28 -6.59 20.38
N VAL A 42 -1.35 -5.86 19.78
CA VAL A 42 -0.48 -4.96 20.52
C VAL A 42 -1.35 -3.79 20.93
N SER A 43 -1.39 -3.50 22.23
CA SER A 43 -2.03 -2.28 22.70
C SER A 43 -1.21 -1.09 22.22
N LEU A 44 -1.85 -0.11 21.58
CA LEU A 44 -1.18 1.12 21.14
C LEU A 44 -0.45 1.83 22.30
N TYR A 45 -0.99 1.71 23.52
CA TYR A 45 -0.35 2.23 24.74
C TYR A 45 1.01 1.56 25.06
N GLN A 46 1.21 0.31 24.66
CA GLN A 46 2.49 -0.38 24.84
C GLN A 46 3.54 0.05 23.80
N LEU A 47 3.10 0.55 22.65
CA LEU A 47 3.99 1.01 21.59
C LEU A 47 4.72 2.31 21.97
N ASP A 48 4.02 3.21 22.66
CA ASP A 48 4.53 4.55 23.02
C ASP A 48 5.64 4.53 24.09
N ASN A 49 5.66 3.52 24.96
CA ASN A 49 6.56 3.50 26.12
C ASN A 49 7.99 2.98 25.83
N ASN A 50 8.28 2.45 24.63
CA ASN A 50 9.49 1.63 24.45
C ASN A 50 10.23 1.75 23.11
N SER A 51 9.93 2.76 22.27
CA SER A 51 10.40 2.76 20.88
C SER A 51 11.03 4.09 20.45
N ALA A 52 12.28 4.03 19.99
CA ALA A 52 12.79 5.01 19.05
C ALA A 52 12.06 4.79 17.72
N TRP A 53 11.18 5.72 17.35
CA TRP A 53 10.39 5.61 16.14
C TRP A 53 11.23 5.91 14.89
N PRO A 54 11.17 5.06 13.84
CA PRO A 54 11.83 5.35 12.57
C PRO A 54 11.23 6.59 11.91
N SER A 55 12.01 7.26 11.07
CA SER A 55 11.49 8.30 10.19
C SER A 55 10.62 7.68 9.08
N ILE A 56 9.51 8.33 8.77
CA ILE A 56 8.56 7.89 7.74
C ILE A 56 8.29 9.03 6.76
N THR A 57 8.42 8.74 5.46
CA THR A 57 7.89 9.61 4.41
C THR A 57 6.65 8.96 3.79
N LEU A 58 5.51 9.64 3.86
CA LEU A 58 4.26 9.25 3.21
C LEU A 58 4.12 9.97 1.88
N VAL A 59 4.10 9.22 0.78
CA VAL A 59 4.01 9.72 -0.59
C VAL A 59 2.60 9.52 -1.13
N ILE A 60 1.99 10.59 -1.62
CA ILE A 60 0.62 10.65 -2.11
C ILE A 60 0.64 11.15 -3.56
N PRO A 61 0.59 10.28 -4.56
CA PRO A 61 0.43 10.70 -5.95
C PRO A 61 -1.00 11.20 -6.18
N ALA A 62 -1.15 12.32 -6.87
CA ALA A 62 -2.43 12.97 -7.16
C ALA A 62 -2.51 13.38 -8.64
N TYR A 63 -3.63 13.06 -9.28
CA TYR A 63 -3.97 13.54 -10.63
C TYR A 63 -5.49 13.67 -10.74
N ASN A 64 -5.99 14.90 -10.91
CA ASN A 64 -7.42 15.22 -10.94
C ASN A 64 -8.20 14.69 -9.72
N GLU A 65 -7.65 14.93 -8.53
CA GLU A 65 -8.16 14.48 -7.23
C GLU A 65 -8.73 15.63 -6.38
N GLY A 66 -9.12 16.75 -7.00
CA GLY A 66 -9.54 17.97 -6.29
C GLY A 66 -10.71 17.77 -5.33
N ARG A 67 -11.54 16.74 -5.57
CA ARG A 67 -12.65 16.35 -4.70
C ARG A 67 -12.19 15.73 -3.37
N TRP A 68 -11.11 14.96 -3.38
CA TRP A 68 -10.73 14.08 -2.26
C TRP A 68 -9.43 14.50 -1.57
N ILE A 69 -8.59 15.29 -2.25
CA ILE A 69 -7.27 15.67 -1.75
C ILE A 69 -7.32 16.40 -0.40
N ALA A 70 -8.35 17.22 -0.17
CA ALA A 70 -8.52 17.91 1.10
C ALA A 70 -8.71 16.93 2.27
N ASP A 71 -9.60 15.94 2.11
CA ASP A 71 -9.87 14.94 3.14
C ASP A 71 -8.66 14.04 3.38
N LYS A 72 -7.92 13.73 2.31
CA LYS A 72 -6.66 12.98 2.43
C LYS A 72 -5.61 13.75 3.23
N ILE A 73 -5.42 15.04 2.96
CA ILE A 73 -4.46 15.88 3.69
C ILE A 73 -4.82 15.95 5.16
N ARG A 74 -6.10 16.21 5.49
CA ARG A 74 -6.60 16.20 6.87
C ARG A 74 -6.42 14.85 7.54
N ASN A 75 -6.68 13.75 6.82
CA ASN A 75 -6.44 12.39 7.31
C ASN A 75 -4.96 12.16 7.65
N CYS A 76 -4.04 12.64 6.82
CA CYS A 76 -2.60 12.54 7.10
C CYS A 76 -2.19 13.41 8.30
N ALA A 77 -2.79 14.59 8.44
CA ALA A 77 -2.53 15.49 9.55
C ALA A 77 -2.97 14.91 10.90
N VAL A 78 -3.95 14.00 10.95
CA VAL A 78 -4.41 13.40 12.22
C VAL A 78 -3.77 12.05 12.54
N LEU A 79 -2.83 11.55 11.73
CA LEU A 79 -2.14 10.28 12.02
C LEU A 79 -1.38 10.36 13.35
N ASP A 80 -1.52 9.31 14.16
CA ASP A 80 -0.85 9.18 15.45
C ASP A 80 0.58 8.69 15.23
N TYR A 81 1.48 9.62 14.90
CA TYR A 81 2.91 9.39 14.73
C TYR A 81 3.72 10.63 15.17
N PRO A 82 4.95 10.49 15.69
CA PRO A 82 5.77 11.64 16.07
C PRO A 82 5.97 12.61 14.89
N ARG A 83 5.62 13.88 15.11
CA ARG A 83 5.58 14.92 14.07
C ARG A 83 6.94 15.22 13.45
N ASP A 84 7.99 15.15 14.25
CA ASP A 84 9.39 15.29 13.84
C ASP A 84 9.92 14.09 13.02
N LYS A 85 9.14 13.01 12.93
CA LYS A 85 9.47 11.77 12.22
C LYS A 85 8.55 11.48 11.03
N LEU A 86 7.59 12.35 10.74
CA LEU A 86 6.65 12.16 9.64
C LEU A 86 6.76 13.30 8.63
N GLU A 87 7.12 12.96 7.40
CA GLU A 87 6.99 13.84 6.23
C GLU A 87 5.88 13.33 5.33
N VAL A 88 5.04 14.23 4.80
CA VAL A 88 4.01 13.90 3.81
C VAL A 88 4.32 14.63 2.50
N ILE A 89 4.59 13.87 1.45
CA ILE A 89 4.86 14.40 0.11
C ILE A 89 3.65 14.14 -0.78
N ILE A 90 3.08 15.21 -1.32
CA ILE A 90 2.00 15.15 -2.31
C ILE A 90 2.62 15.42 -3.67
N ILE A 91 2.48 14.49 -4.60
CA ILE A 91 3.03 14.60 -5.96
C ILE A 91 1.88 14.83 -6.92
N ASN A 92 1.74 16.04 -7.42
CA ASN A 92 0.79 16.36 -8.49
C ASN A 92 1.39 15.98 -9.85
N ASP A 93 0.67 15.18 -10.63
CA ASP A 93 1.10 14.68 -11.95
C ASP A 93 0.42 15.44 -13.09
N GLY A 94 0.53 16.77 -13.11
CA GLY A 94 -0.04 17.61 -14.17
C GLY A 94 -1.57 17.66 -14.15
N SER A 95 -2.18 17.74 -12.97
CA SER A 95 -3.65 17.89 -12.85
C SER A 95 -4.17 19.08 -13.65
N THR A 96 -5.30 18.88 -14.31
CA THR A 96 -6.00 19.92 -15.09
C THR A 96 -7.15 20.58 -14.34
N ASP A 97 -7.53 20.01 -13.18
CA ASP A 97 -8.55 20.54 -12.30
C ASP A 97 -7.94 21.43 -11.18
N ASN A 98 -8.71 21.67 -10.12
CA ASN A 98 -8.27 22.47 -8.97
C ASN A 98 -7.48 21.68 -7.91
N THR A 99 -6.99 20.46 -8.19
CA THR A 99 -6.29 19.61 -7.20
C THR A 99 -5.17 20.34 -6.48
N ILE A 100 -4.29 21.01 -7.23
CA ILE A 100 -3.13 21.71 -6.67
C ILE A 100 -3.56 22.85 -5.74
N HIS A 101 -4.54 23.65 -6.18
CA HIS A 101 -5.05 24.77 -5.41
C HIS A 101 -5.69 24.32 -4.11
N VAL A 102 -6.51 23.26 -4.16
CA VAL A 102 -7.13 22.68 -2.96
C VAL A 102 -6.07 22.12 -2.02
N ALA A 103 -5.04 21.46 -2.54
CA ALA A 103 -3.95 20.93 -1.72
C ALA A 103 -3.19 22.04 -1.00
N GLU A 104 -2.77 23.08 -1.73
CA GLU A 104 -2.07 24.25 -1.19
C GLU A 104 -2.90 24.98 -0.11
N GLN A 105 -4.21 25.12 -0.31
CA GLN A 105 -5.10 25.72 0.69
C GLN A 105 -5.24 24.83 1.93
N THR A 106 -5.42 23.52 1.74
CA THR A 106 -5.70 22.59 2.84
C THR A 106 -4.49 22.42 3.76
N ILE A 107 -3.26 22.43 3.23
CA ILE A 107 -2.06 22.34 4.07
C ILE A 107 -1.88 23.55 5.02
N GLN A 108 -2.55 24.68 4.74
CA GLN A 108 -2.53 25.87 5.60
C GLN A 108 -3.59 25.83 6.71
N GLU A 109 -4.46 24.82 6.73
CA GLU A 109 -5.45 24.67 7.80
C GLU A 109 -4.77 24.41 9.15
N ALA A 110 -5.38 24.89 10.24
CA ALA A 110 -4.81 24.76 11.58
C ALA A 110 -4.56 23.30 12.00
N ILE A 111 -5.33 22.35 11.49
CA ILE A 111 -5.14 20.92 11.76
C ILE A 111 -3.81 20.37 11.18
N CYS A 112 -3.28 21.04 10.15
CA CYS A 112 -2.09 20.63 9.41
C CYS A 112 -0.79 21.26 9.96
N CYS A 113 -0.87 22.21 10.91
CA CYS A 113 0.25 23.07 11.29
C CYS A 113 1.49 22.31 11.79
N ASP A 114 1.28 21.17 12.45
CA ASP A 114 2.35 20.38 13.05
C ASP A 114 2.84 19.24 12.13
N THR A 115 2.32 19.13 10.91
CA THR A 115 2.72 18.07 9.96
C THR A 115 3.55 18.67 8.84
N LEU A 116 4.70 18.06 8.55
CA LEU A 116 5.56 18.49 7.46
C LEU A 116 4.99 18.06 6.11
N PHE A 117 4.25 18.95 5.45
CA PHE A 117 3.76 18.75 4.10
C PHE A 117 4.72 19.33 3.06
N ARG A 118 4.96 18.57 1.99
CA ARG A 118 5.67 19.02 0.79
C ARG A 118 4.83 18.72 -0.44
N ILE A 119 4.57 19.73 -1.25
CA ILE A 119 3.86 19.56 -2.52
C ILE A 119 4.90 19.63 -3.65
N ILE A 120 4.90 18.64 -4.51
CA ILE A 120 5.69 18.60 -5.74
C ILE A 120 4.72 18.74 -6.89
N ASP A 121 4.73 19.91 -7.53
CA ASP A 121 3.89 20.18 -8.68
C ASP A 121 4.65 19.92 -9.98
N ASN A 122 4.08 19.07 -10.83
CA ASN A 122 4.61 18.79 -12.16
C ASN A 122 3.65 19.34 -13.22
N ALA A 123 4.21 19.95 -14.27
CA ALA A 123 3.41 20.60 -15.32
C ALA A 123 2.76 19.63 -16.32
N ASP A 124 3.27 18.40 -16.42
CA ASP A 124 2.85 17.40 -17.39
C ASP A 124 2.38 16.11 -16.68
N ASN A 125 1.47 15.37 -17.32
CA ASN A 125 1.06 14.05 -16.83
C ASN A 125 1.93 12.97 -17.48
N GLN A 126 2.71 12.27 -16.66
CA GLN A 126 3.57 11.14 -17.08
C GLN A 126 3.12 9.80 -16.49
N GLY A 127 2.07 9.81 -15.68
CA GLY A 127 1.52 8.66 -14.99
C GLY A 127 2.15 8.44 -13.61
N LYS A 128 1.30 7.95 -12.68
CA LYS A 128 1.63 7.63 -11.29
C LYS A 128 2.95 6.86 -11.12
N VAL A 129 3.15 5.78 -11.88
CA VAL A 129 4.34 4.92 -11.73
C VAL A 129 5.62 5.67 -12.09
N PHE A 130 5.58 6.46 -13.17
CA PHE A 130 6.72 7.26 -13.59
C PHE A 130 7.09 8.28 -12.49
N ARG A 131 6.09 9.00 -11.97
CA ARG A 131 6.28 10.01 -10.91
C ARG A 131 6.77 9.41 -9.61
N LEU A 132 6.22 8.28 -9.19
CA LEU A 132 6.70 7.57 -8.02
C LEU A 132 8.18 7.19 -8.20
N ASN A 133 8.55 6.56 -9.31
CA ASN A 133 9.96 6.18 -9.55
C ASN A 133 10.91 7.39 -9.61
N GLN A 134 10.44 8.52 -10.12
CA GLN A 134 11.20 9.76 -10.17
C GLN A 134 11.54 10.30 -8.77
N HIS A 135 10.63 10.17 -7.80
CA HIS A 135 10.77 10.79 -6.48
C HIS A 135 11.18 9.84 -5.37
N LEU A 136 10.82 8.55 -5.45
CA LEU A 136 11.10 7.56 -4.40
C LEU A 136 12.60 7.35 -4.17
N SER A 137 13.43 7.48 -5.21
CA SER A 137 14.89 7.30 -5.10
C SER A 137 15.60 8.38 -4.28
N ALA A 138 14.96 9.54 -4.09
CA ALA A 138 15.50 10.66 -3.33
C ALA A 138 15.02 10.69 -1.87
N ILE A 139 14.21 9.71 -1.45
CA ILE A 139 13.70 9.63 -0.07
C ILE A 139 14.74 8.91 0.79
N GLU A 140 15.16 9.58 1.86
CA GLU A 140 16.22 9.10 2.77
C GLU A 140 15.68 8.60 4.12
N THR A 141 14.36 8.61 4.32
CA THR A 141 13.74 8.12 5.56
C THR A 141 13.83 6.61 5.70
N ASP A 142 13.75 6.14 6.94
CA ASP A 142 13.87 4.71 7.27
C ASP A 142 12.76 3.87 6.63
N ILE A 143 11.55 4.44 6.53
CA ILE A 143 10.38 3.79 5.94
C ILE A 143 9.70 4.74 4.94
N THR A 144 9.47 4.26 3.73
CA THR A 144 8.64 4.95 2.74
C THR A 144 7.27 4.31 2.66
N CYS A 145 6.22 5.10 2.87
CA CYS A 145 4.83 4.71 2.68
C CYS A 145 4.29 5.36 1.42
N ILE A 146 3.49 4.64 0.64
CA ILE A 146 2.77 5.20 -0.52
C ILE A 146 1.30 5.00 -0.23
N SER A 147 0.45 6.00 -0.50
CA SER A 147 -1.00 5.86 -0.40
C SER A 147 -1.70 6.70 -1.44
N ASP A 148 -2.78 6.17 -1.98
CA ASP A 148 -3.65 6.92 -2.89
C ASP A 148 -4.49 7.96 -2.15
N VAL A 149 -4.93 8.97 -2.90
CA VAL A 149 -5.77 10.06 -2.38
C VAL A 149 -7.12 9.52 -1.90
N SER A 150 -7.69 8.57 -2.61
CA SER A 150 -8.99 7.94 -2.31
C SER A 150 -8.97 6.95 -1.14
N ALA A 151 -7.79 6.61 -0.60
CA ALA A 151 -7.64 5.66 0.49
C ALA A 151 -7.33 6.39 1.81
N LEU A 152 -8.28 6.38 2.74
CA LEU A 152 -8.07 6.92 4.09
C LEU A 152 -7.27 5.94 4.95
N ILE A 153 -6.27 6.46 5.63
CA ILE A 153 -5.36 5.69 6.48
C ILE A 153 -5.91 5.69 7.91
N SER A 154 -5.91 4.52 8.55
CA SER A 154 -6.25 4.41 9.98
C SER A 154 -5.26 5.21 10.82
N ILE A 155 -5.77 5.88 11.86
CA ILE A 155 -4.97 6.79 12.70
C ILE A 155 -3.71 6.13 13.29
N ASP A 156 -3.78 4.84 13.59
CA ASP A 156 -2.73 4.03 14.20
C ASP A 156 -1.85 3.27 13.18
N ALA A 157 -2.12 3.39 11.88
CA ALA A 157 -1.51 2.55 10.86
C ALA A 157 0.02 2.67 10.79
N LEU A 158 0.55 3.89 10.95
CA LEU A 158 1.99 4.13 10.88
C LEU A 158 2.74 3.52 12.08
N LYS A 159 2.19 3.62 13.30
CA LYS A 159 2.75 2.96 14.49
C LYS A 159 2.74 1.45 14.34
N LEU A 160 1.64 0.88 13.81
CA LEU A 160 1.55 -0.56 13.54
C LEU A 160 2.57 -0.99 12.49
N ALA A 161 2.72 -0.24 11.40
CA ALA A 161 3.72 -0.52 10.38
C ALA A 161 5.14 -0.45 10.96
N ALA A 162 5.50 0.62 11.66
CA ALA A 162 6.80 0.78 12.30
C ALA A 162 7.09 -0.34 13.31
N HIS A 163 6.10 -0.80 14.07
CA HIS A 163 6.25 -1.95 14.95
C HIS A 163 6.60 -3.24 14.19
N HIS A 164 5.95 -3.49 13.05
CA HIS A 164 6.25 -4.66 12.23
C HIS A 164 7.64 -4.61 11.59
N PHE A 165 8.13 -3.43 11.23
CA PHE A 165 9.50 -3.24 10.72
C PHE A 165 10.59 -3.42 11.79
N GLN A 166 10.24 -3.60 13.09
CA GLN A 166 11.22 -3.99 14.11
C GLN A 166 11.80 -5.40 13.86
N ASP A 167 11.05 -6.28 13.18
CA ASP A 167 11.59 -7.55 12.70
C ASP A 167 12.41 -7.30 11.42
N LYS A 168 13.72 -7.52 11.50
CA LYS A 168 14.67 -7.32 10.39
C LYS A 168 14.39 -8.22 9.17
N ASN A 169 13.53 -9.23 9.31
CA ASN A 169 13.10 -10.08 8.19
C ASN A 169 11.87 -9.52 7.46
N VAL A 170 11.28 -8.43 7.93
CA VAL A 170 10.13 -7.76 7.32
C VAL A 170 10.63 -6.66 6.38
N GLY A 171 10.53 -6.90 5.08
CA GLY A 171 10.88 -5.93 4.05
C GLY A 171 9.72 -5.02 3.59
N VAL A 172 8.47 -5.44 3.78
CA VAL A 172 7.27 -4.70 3.39
C VAL A 172 6.16 -4.96 4.42
N VAL A 173 5.30 -3.98 4.62
CA VAL A 173 4.08 -4.10 5.40
C VAL A 173 2.96 -3.64 4.49
N ASN A 174 1.95 -4.49 4.34
CA ASN A 174 0.81 -4.22 3.49
C ASN A 174 -0.43 -3.90 4.34
N SER A 175 -1.60 -3.72 3.73
CA SER A 175 -2.81 -3.24 4.39
C SER A 175 -3.96 -4.13 3.98
N THR A 176 -4.89 -4.34 4.90
CA THR A 176 -6.18 -4.90 4.60
C THR A 176 -7.09 -3.77 4.17
N TYR A 177 -7.45 -3.77 2.89
CA TYR A 177 -8.47 -2.89 2.35
C TYR A 177 -9.84 -3.24 2.89
N GLN A 178 -10.56 -2.21 3.29
CA GLN A 178 -11.96 -2.29 3.65
C GLN A 178 -12.74 -1.23 2.89
N LEU A 179 -13.71 -1.71 2.11
CA LEU A 179 -14.65 -0.85 1.41
C LEU A 179 -15.57 -0.19 2.44
N LEU A 180 -15.73 1.13 2.32
CA LEU A 180 -16.63 1.89 3.17
C LEU A 180 -18.10 1.49 2.92
N GLU A 181 -18.43 1.19 1.66
CA GLU A 181 -19.75 0.75 1.22
C GLU A 181 -19.68 -0.72 0.74
N GLN A 182 -20.61 -1.55 1.18
CA GLN A 182 -20.62 -3.01 0.93
C GLN A 182 -21.74 -3.45 -0.04
N ASP A 183 -22.18 -2.56 -0.92
CA ASP A 183 -23.40 -2.83 -1.71
C ASP A 183 -23.20 -3.90 -2.81
N GLU A 184 -21.96 -4.14 -3.25
CA GLU A 184 -21.67 -5.18 -4.25
C GLU A 184 -21.05 -6.44 -3.63
N ARG A 185 -21.89 -7.48 -3.44
CA ARG A 185 -21.49 -8.81 -2.96
C ARG A 185 -20.32 -9.42 -3.77
N GLY A 186 -20.25 -9.16 -5.08
CA GLY A 186 -19.20 -9.67 -5.95
C GLY A 186 -17.83 -9.09 -5.62
N GLU A 187 -17.76 -7.78 -5.42
CA GLU A 187 -16.52 -7.07 -5.12
C GLU A 187 -15.94 -7.47 -3.76
N SER A 188 -16.79 -7.53 -2.73
CA SER A 188 -16.36 -7.96 -1.40
C SER A 188 -15.83 -9.41 -1.37
N LEU A 189 -16.42 -10.32 -2.16
CA LEU A 189 -15.91 -11.69 -2.29
C LEU A 189 -14.56 -11.73 -2.99
N TYR A 190 -14.39 -10.94 -4.05
CA TYR A 190 -13.12 -10.83 -4.77
C TYR A 190 -12.00 -10.32 -3.87
N TRP A 191 -12.24 -9.24 -3.12
CA TRP A 191 -11.25 -8.69 -2.18
C TRP A 191 -10.91 -9.65 -1.04
N ARG A 192 -11.90 -10.41 -0.53
CA ARG A 192 -11.65 -11.45 0.47
C ARG A 192 -10.76 -12.56 -0.08
N TYR A 193 -11.00 -13.00 -1.31
CA TYR A 193 -10.16 -13.97 -1.99
C TYR A 193 -8.73 -13.45 -2.19
N GLN A 194 -8.58 -12.24 -2.73
CA GLN A 194 -7.27 -11.58 -2.89
C GLN A 194 -6.50 -11.49 -1.58
N ASN A 195 -7.16 -11.05 -0.50
CA ASN A 195 -6.53 -10.95 0.81
C ASN A 195 -6.09 -12.31 1.34
N GLN A 196 -6.86 -13.37 1.09
CA GLN A 196 -6.49 -14.73 1.48
C GLN A 196 -5.28 -15.26 0.71
N VAL A 197 -5.18 -14.96 -0.58
CA VAL A 197 -4.01 -15.33 -1.41
C VAL A 197 -2.77 -14.61 -0.89
N LYS A 198 -2.83 -13.29 -0.71
CA LYS A 198 -1.72 -12.47 -0.16
C LYS A 198 -1.27 -12.98 1.22
N TYR A 199 -2.22 -13.32 2.11
CA TYR A 199 -1.91 -13.91 3.41
C TYR A 199 -1.24 -15.28 3.31
N SER A 200 -1.61 -16.08 2.32
CA SER A 200 -1.03 -17.40 2.13
C SER A 200 0.36 -17.29 1.49
N GLU A 201 0.60 -16.33 0.60
CA GLU A 201 1.92 -16.03 0.04
C GLU A 201 2.93 -15.59 1.10
N SER A 202 2.49 -14.84 2.11
CA SER A 202 3.38 -14.41 3.21
C SER A 202 3.86 -15.57 4.09
N THR A 203 3.22 -16.75 4.02
CA THR A 203 3.68 -17.98 4.70
C THR A 203 4.83 -18.71 3.98
N LEU A 204 5.02 -18.48 2.68
CA LEU A 204 5.94 -19.28 1.84
C LEU A 204 7.38 -18.75 1.81
N ALA A 205 7.56 -17.44 1.67
CA ALA A 205 8.91 -16.85 1.58
C ALA A 205 8.98 -15.35 1.91
N LEU A 206 7.84 -14.68 2.05
CA LEU A 206 7.77 -13.26 2.35
C LEU A 206 7.13 -13.07 3.73
N ARG A 207 7.89 -13.25 4.82
CA ARG A 207 7.48 -12.72 6.14
C ARG A 207 7.24 -11.20 6.10
N SER A 208 7.58 -10.56 4.99
CA SER A 208 7.47 -9.17 4.59
C SER A 208 6.11 -8.75 4.01
N VAL A 209 4.96 -9.35 4.37
CA VAL A 209 3.65 -8.80 3.97
C VAL A 209 2.70 -8.95 5.16
N LEU A 210 2.82 -8.02 6.10
CA LEU A 210 1.92 -7.93 7.26
C LEU A 210 0.82 -6.93 6.96
N MET A 211 -0.45 -7.32 7.03
CA MET A 211 -1.58 -6.47 6.66
C MET A 211 -2.10 -5.58 7.81
N VAL A 212 -2.08 -4.26 7.63
CA VAL A 212 -2.63 -3.19 8.50
C VAL A 212 -3.97 -2.67 7.96
N ARG A 213 -4.98 -2.34 8.75
CA ARG A 213 -6.31 -1.98 8.18
C ARG A 213 -6.30 -0.59 7.49
N SER A 214 -6.82 -0.49 6.26
CA SER A 214 -7.02 0.77 5.51
C SER A 214 -8.45 0.83 4.94
N THR A 215 -9.07 2.00 4.90
CA THR A 215 -10.47 2.21 4.44
C THR A 215 -10.49 3.04 3.16
N SER A 216 -11.11 2.55 2.08
CA SER A 216 -11.11 3.23 0.77
C SER A 216 -12.52 3.44 0.20
N SER A 217 -12.67 4.50 -0.60
CA SER A 217 -13.83 4.77 -1.47
C SER A 217 -13.42 4.68 -2.95
N GLU A 218 -14.09 3.79 -3.69
CA GLU A 218 -14.09 3.55 -5.16
C GLU A 218 -12.78 3.18 -5.89
N GLN A 219 -12.93 2.26 -6.85
CA GLN A 219 -11.90 1.49 -7.57
C GLN A 219 -11.31 2.18 -8.81
N THR A 220 -10.04 1.91 -9.13
CA THR A 220 -9.57 1.69 -10.53
C THR A 220 -8.28 0.82 -10.57
N TYR A 221 -8.25 -0.12 -11.52
CA TYR A 221 -7.29 -1.22 -11.78
C TYR A 221 -5.84 -0.82 -12.12
N LEU A 222 -4.83 -1.59 -11.66
CA LEU A 222 -3.55 -1.82 -12.39
C LEU A 222 -2.85 -3.17 -12.03
N LYS A 223 -2.23 -3.81 -13.05
CA LYS A 223 -1.49 -5.11 -13.04
C LYS A 223 -0.03 -4.99 -12.53
N PRO A 224 0.61 -6.06 -12.01
CA PRO A 224 1.93 -6.00 -11.36
C PRO A 224 3.12 -6.46 -12.23
N TYR A 225 4.26 -5.79 -12.09
CA TYR A 225 5.64 -6.13 -12.49
C TYR A 225 6.55 -5.03 -11.87
N LEU A 226 7.74 -5.19 -11.26
CA LEU A 226 8.82 -6.18 -11.30
C LEU A 226 9.69 -6.16 -10.01
N THR A 227 10.55 -7.18 -9.95
CA THR A 227 11.71 -7.51 -9.11
C THR A 227 12.87 -6.49 -9.07
N THR A 228 13.54 -6.27 -7.92
CA THR A 228 15.02 -6.30 -7.68
C THR A 228 15.40 -5.94 -6.23
N PRO A 229 16.61 -6.31 -5.73
CA PRO A 229 16.97 -6.26 -4.31
C PRO A 229 17.82 -5.04 -3.97
N SER A 230 17.19 -3.99 -3.49
CA SER A 230 17.81 -2.94 -2.66
C SER A 230 16.75 -2.46 -1.68
N THR A 231 17.17 -2.08 -0.48
CA THR A 231 16.40 -1.83 0.76
C THR A 231 15.36 -0.71 0.69
N THR A 232 14.52 -0.72 -0.33
CA THR A 232 13.50 0.27 -0.64
C THR A 232 12.34 -0.48 -1.28
N ILE A 233 11.34 -0.92 -0.51
CA ILE A 233 10.15 -1.55 -1.11
C ILE A 233 8.87 -1.01 -0.49
N SER A 234 8.11 -0.42 -1.40
CA SER A 234 6.84 0.26 -1.36
C SER A 234 5.64 -0.69 -1.49
N LEU A 235 4.47 -0.28 -0.97
CA LEU A 235 3.19 -0.06 -1.70
C LEU A 235 1.96 -0.16 -0.77
N PHE A 236 1.11 0.87 -0.80
CA PHE A 236 -0.35 0.70 -0.80
C PHE A 236 -0.91 1.08 -2.16
N GLN A 237 -1.60 0.11 -2.80
CA GLN A 237 -2.46 0.26 -3.98
C GLN A 237 -3.90 0.08 -3.50
#